data_AF-A0A7C4YQV6-F1
#
_entry.id   AF-A0A7C4YQV6-F1
#
_cell.length_a   1.000
_cell.length_b   1.000
_cell.length_c   1.000
_cell.angle_alpha   90.00
_cell.angle_beta   90.00
_cell.angle_gamma   90.00
#
_symmetry.space_group_name_H-M   'P 1'
#
loop_
_entity.id
_entity.type
_entity.pdbx_description
1 polymer ?
#
loop_
_entity_poly.entity_id
_entity_poly.type
_entity_poly.pdbx_seq_one_letter_code
_entity_poly.pdbx_strand_id
1 'polypeptide(L)'
;MPIVKKFLAILLISSFLVFGMLLSYKITYHLLKSNFASLSLSWSDTKVVEVTVKNIYVISDILREYFNTLNSRDKVLDSKRLSEYRVILFQIRTEYKKLIDSYKDKLSQPLEKIVKDFDLFLERVDIMMKFPSDSALADSVCTDLKNLLKTMSIFSKTYRLRYQLYFEKLLKEFQEKCKF
;
A
#
# COMPACT_ATOMS: atom_id res chain seq x y z
N MET A 1 -1.52 42.30 -0.73
CA MET A 1 -1.61 41.44 -1.95
C MET A 1 -0.52 40.35 -2.13
N PRO A 2 0.51 40.11 -1.27
CA PRO A 2 1.47 39.01 -1.51
C PRO A 2 1.05 37.65 -0.90
N ILE A 3 0.18 37.64 0.11
CA ILE A 3 -0.22 36.43 0.86
C ILE A 3 -1.15 35.53 0.03
N VAL A 4 -2.10 36.13 -0.70
CA VAL A 4 -3.06 35.39 -1.55
C VAL A 4 -2.35 34.63 -2.68
N LYS A 5 -1.29 35.22 -3.27
CA LYS A 5 -0.49 34.55 -4.32
C LYS A 5 0.29 33.35 -3.78
N LYS A 6 0.83 33.43 -2.55
CA LYS A 6 1.51 32.30 -1.91
C LYS A 6 0.54 31.16 -1.56
N PHE A 7 -0.65 31.49 -1.09
CA PHE A 7 -1.69 30.49 -0.81
C PHE A 7 -2.19 29.78 -2.07
N LEU A 8 -2.38 30.53 -3.16
CA LEU A 8 -2.78 29.94 -4.45
C LEU A 8 -1.69 29.03 -5.02
N ALA A 9 -0.42 29.41 -4.89
CA ALA A 9 0.71 28.60 -5.33
C ALA A 9 0.83 27.29 -4.53
N ILE A 10 0.61 27.33 -3.21
CA ILE A 10 0.63 26.13 -2.36
C ILE A 10 -0.54 25.18 -2.70
N LEU A 11 -1.74 25.72 -2.92
CA LEU A 11 -2.92 24.96 -3.36
C LEU A 11 -2.71 24.30 -4.73
N LEU A 12 -2.10 25.03 -5.67
CA LEU A 12 -1.76 24.51 -7.00
C LEU A 12 -0.72 23.38 -6.90
N ILE A 13 0.33 23.54 -6.08
CA ILE A 13 1.36 22.50 -5.89
C ILE A 13 0.77 21.26 -5.21
N SER A 14 -0.08 21.40 -4.19
CA SER A 14 -0.73 20.26 -3.54
C SER A 14 -1.69 19.54 -4.49
N SER A 15 -2.43 20.29 -5.32
CA SER A 15 -3.31 19.70 -6.33
C SER A 15 -2.53 18.97 -7.43
N PHE A 16 -1.34 19.47 -7.81
CA PHE A 16 -0.47 18.85 -8.82
C PHE A 16 0.18 17.56 -8.32
N LEU A 17 0.55 17.49 -7.03
CA LEU A 17 1.05 16.26 -6.40
C LEU A 17 -0.02 15.18 -6.31
N VAL A 18 -1.25 15.55 -5.91
CA VAL A 18 -2.40 14.64 -5.88
C VAL A 18 -2.78 14.20 -7.29
N PHE A 19 -2.74 15.11 -8.27
CA PHE A 19 -3.02 14.80 -9.67
C PHE A 19 -1.93 13.91 -10.29
N GLY A 20 -0.66 14.11 -9.96
CA GLY A 20 0.45 13.26 -10.39
C GLY A 20 0.34 11.83 -9.85
N MET A 21 -0.09 11.67 -8.58
CA MET A 21 -0.41 10.36 -8.00
C MET A 21 -1.65 9.73 -8.67
N LEU A 22 -2.66 10.51 -9.02
CA LEU A 22 -3.85 10.03 -9.74
C LEU A 22 -3.55 9.66 -11.20
N LEU A 23 -2.58 10.32 -11.85
CA LEU A 23 -2.19 10.03 -13.23
C LEU A 23 -1.31 8.77 -13.32
N SER A 24 -0.37 8.59 -12.38
CA SER A 24 0.37 7.33 -12.23
C SER A 24 -0.57 6.17 -11.87
N TYR A 25 -1.59 6.46 -11.06
CA TYR A 25 -2.66 5.52 -10.73
C TYR A 25 -3.49 5.10 -11.96
N LYS A 26 -3.80 6.03 -12.88
CA LYS A 26 -4.58 5.75 -14.10
C LYS A 26 -3.78 4.94 -15.14
N ILE A 27 -2.47 5.16 -15.23
CA ILE A 27 -1.57 4.38 -16.11
C ILE A 27 -1.38 2.96 -15.55
N THR A 28 -1.19 2.84 -14.23
CA THR A 28 -1.13 1.54 -13.54
C THR A 28 -2.45 0.78 -13.67
N TYR A 29 -3.59 1.47 -13.55
CA TYR A 29 -4.94 0.91 -13.72
C TYR A 29 -5.17 0.31 -15.12
N HIS A 30 -4.68 0.95 -16.18
CA HIS A 30 -4.80 0.42 -17.55
C HIS A 30 -3.94 -0.83 -17.79
N LEU A 31 -2.78 -0.94 -17.13
CA LEU A 31 -1.93 -2.14 -17.18
C LEU A 31 -2.49 -3.33 -16.39
N LEU A 32 -3.31 -3.06 -15.37
CA LEU A 32 -3.94 -4.07 -14.51
C LEU A 32 -5.10 -4.82 -15.18
N LYS A 33 -5.89 -4.12 -16.01
CA LYS A 33 -7.17 -4.64 -16.54
C LYS A 33 -7.04 -5.70 -17.64
N SER A 34 -5.97 -5.74 -18.44
CA SER A 34 -5.94 -6.57 -19.67
C SER A 34 -5.47 -8.03 -19.50
N ASN A 35 -5.31 -8.52 -18.27
CA ASN A 35 -4.23 -9.48 -18.02
C ASN A 35 -4.56 -10.80 -17.31
N PHE A 36 -5.84 -11.08 -17.01
CA PHE A 36 -6.26 -12.29 -16.32
C PHE A 36 -6.58 -13.42 -17.31
N ALA A 37 -5.61 -14.30 -17.55
CA ALA A 37 -5.84 -15.57 -18.25
C ALA A 37 -5.20 -16.73 -17.48
N SER A 38 -6.07 -17.64 -17.03
CA SER A 38 -5.86 -19.02 -16.55
C SER A 38 -5.75 -19.30 -15.04
N LEU A 39 -6.62 -20.24 -14.61
CA LEU A 39 -7.09 -20.61 -13.25
C LEU A 39 -8.01 -19.55 -12.61
N SER A 40 -9.28 -19.58 -13.05
CA SER A 40 -10.29 -18.55 -12.82
C SER A 40 -10.65 -18.40 -11.33
N LEU A 41 -10.04 -17.41 -10.69
CA LEU A 41 -10.60 -16.80 -9.50
C LEU A 41 -12.07 -16.43 -9.75
N SER A 42 -12.89 -16.54 -8.70
CA SER A 42 -14.25 -16.02 -8.76
C SER A 42 -14.22 -14.50 -9.02
N TRP A 43 -15.35 -13.93 -9.43
CA TRP A 43 -15.43 -12.48 -9.61
C TRP A 43 -15.19 -11.72 -8.29
N SER A 44 -15.67 -12.25 -7.17
CA SER A 44 -15.38 -11.71 -5.83
C SER A 44 -13.89 -11.75 -5.53
N ASP A 45 -13.24 -12.89 -5.78
CA ASP A 45 -11.81 -13.06 -5.52
C ASP A 45 -10.98 -12.11 -6.39
N THR A 46 -11.32 -12.00 -7.68
CA THR A 46 -10.61 -11.11 -8.62
C THR A 46 -10.65 -9.66 -8.14
N LYS A 47 -11.83 -9.19 -7.73
CA LYS A 47 -12.01 -7.82 -7.25
C LYS A 47 -11.28 -7.56 -5.94
N VAL A 48 -11.31 -8.50 -5.01
CA VAL A 48 -10.56 -8.38 -3.75
C VAL A 48 -9.06 -8.36 -4.03
N VAL A 49 -8.54 -9.27 -4.85
CA VAL A 49 -7.12 -9.29 -5.24
C VAL A 49 -6.70 -7.98 -5.89
N GLU A 50 -7.48 -7.43 -6.83
CA GLU A 50 -7.16 -6.17 -7.49
C GLU A 50 -7.03 -5.01 -6.49
N VAL A 51 -7.99 -4.90 -5.56
CA VAL A 51 -7.95 -3.85 -4.53
C VAL A 51 -6.82 -4.09 -3.53
N THR A 52 -6.56 -5.33 -3.11
CA THR A 52 -5.44 -5.66 -2.23
C THR A 52 -4.11 -5.30 -2.88
N VAL A 53 -3.88 -5.69 -4.14
CA VAL A 53 -2.66 -5.35 -4.91
C VAL A 53 -2.48 -3.83 -4.98
N LYS A 54 -3.55 -3.11 -5.33
CA LYS A 54 -3.55 -1.65 -5.39
C LYS A 54 -3.15 -1.02 -4.05
N ASN A 55 -3.75 -1.49 -2.95
CA ASN A 55 -3.49 -0.90 -1.64
C ASN A 55 -2.06 -1.24 -1.17
N ILE A 56 -1.56 -2.44 -1.44
CA ILE A 56 -0.15 -2.80 -1.20
C ILE A 56 0.79 -1.85 -1.95
N TYR A 57 0.49 -1.48 -3.20
CA TYR A 57 1.29 -0.52 -3.95
C TYR A 57 1.39 0.84 -3.22
N VAL A 58 0.25 1.42 -2.86
CA VAL A 58 0.21 2.74 -2.19
C VAL A 58 0.93 2.70 -0.85
N ILE A 59 0.70 1.66 -0.04
CA ILE A 59 1.34 1.53 1.27
C ILE A 59 2.84 1.29 1.12
N SER A 60 3.28 0.51 0.12
CA SER A 60 4.69 0.32 -0.15
C SER A 60 5.38 1.65 -0.49
N ASP A 61 4.74 2.53 -1.25
CA ASP A 61 5.30 3.85 -1.54
C ASP A 61 5.44 4.71 -0.28
N ILE A 62 4.42 4.69 0.60
CA ILE A 62 4.46 5.37 1.90
C ILE A 62 5.60 4.83 2.77
N LEU A 63 5.69 3.51 2.89
CA LEU A 63 6.71 2.83 3.71
C LEU A 63 8.12 3.04 3.15
N ARG A 64 8.28 3.10 1.82
CA ARG A 64 9.54 3.44 1.18
C ARG A 64 10.01 4.82 1.61
N GLU A 65 9.15 5.83 1.55
CA GLU A 65 9.50 7.19 1.95
C GLU A 65 9.82 7.26 3.45
N TYR A 66 9.00 6.57 4.27
CA TYR A 66 9.19 6.48 5.71
C TYR A 66 10.55 5.86 6.09
N PHE A 67 10.86 4.66 5.60
CA PHE A 67 12.12 3.97 5.93
C PHE A 67 13.36 4.67 5.36
N ASN A 68 13.25 5.29 4.18
CA ASN A 68 14.34 6.13 3.67
C ASN A 68 14.62 7.33 4.60
N THR A 69 13.59 7.86 5.23
CA THR A 69 13.71 8.97 6.17
C THR A 69 14.35 8.49 7.48
N LEU A 70 13.90 7.37 8.04
CA LEU A 70 14.52 6.77 9.22
C LEU A 70 16.01 6.42 9.02
N ASN A 71 16.38 5.92 7.85
CA ASN A 71 17.78 5.57 7.53
C ASN A 71 18.66 6.81 7.25
N SER A 72 18.07 8.00 7.14
CA SER A 72 18.79 9.25 6.93
C SER A 72 19.08 9.90 8.29
N ARG A 73 20.36 10.07 8.63
CA ARG A 73 20.80 10.59 9.95
C ARG A 73 20.23 11.96 10.34
N ASP A 74 19.74 12.74 9.39
CA ASP A 74 19.34 14.14 9.58
C ASP A 74 17.87 14.43 9.20
N LYS A 75 17.05 13.42 8.88
CA LYS A 75 15.69 13.66 8.38
C LYS A 75 14.63 13.03 9.30
N VAL A 76 13.80 13.90 9.86
CA VAL A 76 12.53 13.52 10.49
C VAL A 76 11.44 13.66 9.43
N LEU A 77 10.52 12.69 9.38
CA LEU A 77 9.34 12.83 8.52
C LEU A 77 8.51 13.98 9.08
N ASP A 78 8.35 15.06 8.31
CA ASP A 78 7.62 16.22 8.80
C ASP A 78 6.18 15.84 9.19
N SER A 79 5.70 16.47 10.24
CA SER A 79 4.36 16.30 10.82
C SER A 79 3.24 16.39 9.78
N LYS A 80 3.38 17.29 8.80
CA LYS A 80 2.42 17.43 7.70
C LYS A 80 2.37 16.15 6.86
N ARG A 81 3.52 15.58 6.51
CA ARG A 81 3.62 14.38 5.68
C ARG A 81 3.05 13.16 6.39
N LEU A 82 3.33 13.01 7.68
CA LEU A 82 2.71 11.98 8.53
C LEU A 82 1.17 12.11 8.55
N SER A 83 0.64 13.34 8.63
CA SER A 83 -0.80 13.56 8.60
C SER A 83 -1.44 13.16 7.27
N GLU A 84 -0.80 13.46 6.15
CA GLU A 84 -1.24 13.05 4.80
C GLU A 84 -1.31 11.52 4.70
N TYR A 85 -0.29 10.82 5.21
CA TYR A 85 -0.27 9.35 5.23
C TYR A 85 -1.36 8.73 6.09
N ARG A 86 -1.62 9.28 7.27
CA ARG A 86 -2.71 8.79 8.11
C ARG A 86 -4.07 8.95 7.43
N VAL A 87 -4.30 10.05 6.70
CA VAL A 87 -5.54 10.24 5.91
C VAL A 87 -5.67 9.18 4.82
N ILE A 88 -4.59 8.94 4.06
CA ILE A 88 -4.58 7.92 3.00
C ILE A 88 -4.83 6.52 3.57
N LEU A 89 -4.15 6.16 4.67
CA LEU A 89 -4.31 4.87 5.33
C LEU A 89 -5.72 4.67 5.88
N PHE A 90 -6.31 5.72 6.46
CA PHE A 90 -7.69 5.70 6.93
C PHE A 90 -8.68 5.44 5.79
N GLN A 91 -8.50 6.12 4.65
CA GLN A 91 -9.33 5.90 3.46
C GLN A 91 -9.17 4.47 2.92
N ILE A 92 -7.93 3.99 2.80
CA ILE A 92 -7.64 2.61 2.38
C ILE A 92 -8.35 1.61 3.28
N ARG A 93 -8.20 1.74 4.62
CA ARG A 93 -8.79 0.80 5.59
C ARG A 93 -10.32 0.83 5.50
N THR A 94 -10.91 2.02 5.38
CA THR A 94 -12.37 2.17 5.28
C THR A 94 -12.93 1.51 4.02
N GLU A 95 -12.34 1.80 2.86
CA GLU A 95 -12.81 1.25 1.59
C GLU A 95 -12.52 -0.26 1.47
N TYR A 96 -11.39 -0.70 2.01
CA TYR A 96 -11.05 -2.12 2.06
C TYR A 96 -12.02 -2.89 2.94
N LYS A 97 -12.35 -2.39 4.14
CA LYS A 97 -13.31 -3.05 5.04
C LYS A 97 -14.68 -3.21 4.40
N LYS A 98 -15.21 -2.16 3.76
CA LYS A 98 -16.48 -2.24 2.99
C LYS A 98 -16.44 -3.31 1.91
N LEU A 99 -15.31 -3.40 1.19
CA LEU A 99 -15.12 -4.41 0.16
C LEU A 99 -15.16 -5.83 0.76
N ILE A 100 -14.42 -6.06 1.84
CA ILE A 100 -14.37 -7.36 2.51
C ILE A 100 -15.74 -7.73 3.06
N ASP A 101 -16.43 -6.81 3.74
CA ASP A 101 -17.78 -7.05 4.24
C ASP A 101 -18.76 -7.45 3.13
N SER A 102 -18.57 -6.94 1.91
CA SER A 102 -19.39 -7.26 0.73
C SER A 102 -19.13 -8.67 0.15
N TYR A 103 -17.96 -9.25 0.42
CA TYR A 103 -17.51 -10.50 -0.21
C TYR A 103 -17.11 -11.61 0.76
N LYS A 104 -17.05 -11.35 2.07
CA LYS A 104 -16.48 -12.26 3.09
C LYS A 104 -16.97 -13.70 2.99
N ASP A 105 -18.26 -13.92 2.68
CA ASP A 105 -18.86 -15.26 2.61
C ASP A 105 -18.67 -15.94 1.23
N LYS A 106 -17.95 -15.28 0.32
CA LYS A 106 -17.73 -15.67 -1.09
C LYS A 106 -16.26 -15.75 -1.46
N LEU A 107 -15.35 -15.56 -0.51
CA LEU A 107 -13.92 -15.62 -0.75
C LEU A 107 -13.43 -17.06 -0.68
N SER A 108 -12.45 -17.38 -1.52
CA SER A 108 -11.72 -18.64 -1.36
C SER A 108 -10.87 -18.59 -0.08
N GLN A 109 -10.72 -19.74 0.60
CA GLN A 109 -9.90 -19.83 1.82
C GLN A 109 -8.48 -19.26 1.68
N PRO A 110 -7.74 -19.48 0.56
CA PRO A 110 -6.43 -18.86 0.39
C PRO A 110 -6.50 -17.33 0.40
N LEU A 111 -7.57 -16.75 -0.14
CA LEU A 111 -7.77 -15.30 -0.20
C LEU A 111 -8.26 -14.73 1.13
N GLU A 112 -9.13 -15.44 1.87
CA GLU A 112 -9.53 -15.06 3.23
C GLU A 112 -8.32 -14.85 4.14
N LYS A 113 -7.34 -15.75 4.07
CA LYS A 113 -6.09 -15.62 4.82
C LYS A 113 -5.32 -14.36 4.44
N ILE A 114 -5.13 -14.12 3.14
CA ILE A 114 -4.45 -12.91 2.62
C ILE A 114 -5.16 -11.65 3.09
N VAL A 115 -6.49 -11.64 3.06
CA VAL A 115 -7.31 -10.51 3.48
C VAL A 115 -7.09 -10.20 4.95
N LYS A 116 -7.09 -11.24 5.80
CA LYS A 116 -6.86 -11.10 7.23
C LYS A 116 -5.45 -10.60 7.53
N ASP A 117 -4.44 -11.18 6.88
CA ASP A 117 -3.04 -10.76 7.03
C ASP A 117 -2.86 -9.30 6.61
N PHE A 118 -3.54 -8.88 5.54
CA PHE A 118 -3.50 -7.50 5.06
C PHE A 118 -4.22 -6.51 5.98
N ASP A 119 -5.36 -6.87 6.58
CA ASP A 119 -6.07 -6.01 7.53
C ASP A 119 -5.26 -5.79 8.81
N LEU A 120 -4.61 -6.84 9.32
CA LEU A 120 -3.68 -6.73 10.45
C LEU A 120 -2.46 -5.87 10.11
N PHE A 121 -1.92 -6.03 8.90
CA PHE A 121 -0.83 -5.19 8.42
C PHE A 121 -1.25 -3.71 8.36
N LEU A 122 -2.42 -3.40 7.81
CA LEU A 122 -2.96 -2.04 7.77
C LEU A 122 -3.08 -1.41 9.16
N GLU A 123 -3.58 -2.18 10.13
CA GLU A 123 -3.66 -1.76 11.52
C GLU A 123 -2.28 -1.44 12.11
N ARG A 124 -1.29 -2.30 11.87
CA ARG A 124 0.07 -2.07 12.37
C ARG A 124 0.73 -0.85 11.73
N VAL A 125 0.51 -0.62 10.44
CA VAL A 125 1.00 0.59 9.76
C VAL A 125 0.35 1.84 10.35
N ASP A 126 -0.95 1.82 10.64
CA ASP A 126 -1.63 2.96 11.30
C ASP A 126 -1.04 3.25 12.69
N ILE A 127 -0.78 2.21 13.48
CA ILE A 127 -0.12 2.33 14.80
C ILE A 127 1.29 2.89 14.66
N MET A 128 2.10 2.36 13.73
CA MET A 128 3.45 2.86 13.47
C MET A 128 3.42 4.35 13.07
N MET A 129 2.46 4.76 12.24
CA MET A 129 2.33 6.16 11.85
C MET A 129 1.92 7.06 13.02
N LYS A 130 1.28 6.52 14.08
CA LYS A 130 1.00 7.22 15.34
C LYS A 130 2.22 7.36 16.23
N PHE A 131 3.12 6.38 16.19
CA PHE A 131 4.35 6.32 17.00
C PHE A 131 5.60 6.16 16.09
N PRO A 132 5.93 7.17 15.25
CA PRO A 132 6.95 7.04 14.21
C PRO A 132 8.39 6.92 14.73
N SER A 133 8.61 7.14 16.03
CA SER A 133 9.93 6.98 16.66
C SER A 133 10.16 5.58 17.23
N ASP A 134 9.16 4.70 17.16
CA ASP A 134 9.27 3.33 17.68
C ASP A 134 9.90 2.40 16.62
N SER A 135 11.17 2.09 16.82
CA SER A 135 11.92 1.22 15.92
C SER A 135 11.42 -0.23 15.93
N ALA A 136 10.92 -0.73 17.06
CA ALA A 136 10.37 -2.09 17.14
C ALA A 136 9.06 -2.21 16.35
N LEU A 137 8.22 -1.16 16.37
CA LEU A 137 7.06 -1.08 15.50
C LEU A 137 7.47 -1.03 14.02
N ALA A 138 8.50 -0.26 13.68
CA ALA A 138 9.03 -0.19 12.31
C ALA A 138 9.54 -1.56 11.82
N ASP A 139 10.32 -2.28 12.64
CA ASP A 139 10.80 -3.65 12.37
C ASP A 139 9.66 -4.63 12.16
N SER A 140 8.63 -4.52 13.00
CA SER A 140 7.47 -5.39 12.92
C SER A 140 6.66 -5.12 11.65
N VAL A 141 6.42 -3.86 11.28
CA VAL A 141 5.78 -3.49 10.01
C VAL A 141 6.58 -3.99 8.82
N CYS A 142 7.91 -3.87 8.88
CA CYS A 142 8.81 -4.40 7.86
C CYS A 142 8.70 -5.93 7.71
N THR A 143 8.60 -6.64 8.83
CA THR A 143 8.44 -8.11 8.84
C THR A 143 7.09 -8.51 8.26
N ASP A 144 6.01 -7.85 8.67
CA ASP A 144 4.66 -8.10 8.15
C ASP A 144 4.59 -7.82 6.65
N LEU A 145 5.17 -6.71 6.19
CA LEU A 145 5.23 -6.39 4.76
C LEU A 145 5.96 -7.48 3.97
N LYS A 146 7.15 -7.91 4.42
CA LYS A 146 7.92 -8.97 3.74
C LYS A 146 7.12 -10.27 3.67
N ASN A 147 6.45 -10.65 4.75
CA ASN A 147 5.61 -11.85 4.80
C ASN A 147 4.41 -11.74 3.85
N LEU A 148 3.72 -10.60 3.85
CA LEU A 148 2.61 -10.32 2.95
C LEU A 148 3.04 -10.38 1.48
N LEU A 149 4.15 -9.73 1.12
CA LEU A 149 4.70 -9.74 -0.24
C LEU A 149 5.07 -11.16 -0.69
N LYS A 150 5.66 -11.96 0.20
CA LYS A 150 5.96 -13.38 -0.07
C LYS A 150 4.68 -14.19 -0.30
N THR A 151 3.68 -14.04 0.56
CA THR A 151 2.38 -14.71 0.41
C THR A 151 1.70 -14.32 -0.91
N MET A 152 1.67 -13.03 -1.23
CA MET A 152 1.09 -12.52 -2.47
C MET A 152 1.85 -12.96 -3.72
N SER A 153 3.18 -13.08 -3.65
CA SER A 153 4.00 -13.65 -4.73
C SER A 153 3.64 -15.12 -4.98
N ILE A 154 3.57 -15.94 -3.92
CA ILE A 154 3.19 -17.35 -4.01
C ILE A 154 1.78 -17.50 -4.56
N PHE A 155 0.83 -16.74 -4.01
CA PHE A 155 -0.56 -16.73 -4.49
C PHE A 155 -0.63 -16.35 -5.97
N SER A 156 0.07 -15.29 -6.37
CA SER A 156 0.13 -14.87 -7.78
C SER A 156 0.71 -15.96 -8.67
N LYS A 157 1.76 -16.66 -8.23
CA LYS A 157 2.33 -17.79 -8.97
C LYS A 157 1.33 -18.94 -9.12
N THR A 158 0.67 -19.33 -8.02
CA THR A 158 -0.30 -20.42 -7.98
C THR A 158 -1.49 -20.18 -8.92
N TYR A 159 -2.02 -18.96 -8.91
CA TYR A 159 -3.15 -18.54 -9.75
C TYR A 159 -2.72 -17.89 -11.07
N ARG A 160 -1.44 -17.99 -11.44
CA ARG A 160 -0.85 -17.43 -12.69
C ARG A 160 -1.19 -15.95 -12.91
N LEU A 161 -1.29 -15.18 -11.83
CA LEU A 161 -1.50 -13.75 -11.86
C LEU A 161 -0.21 -13.05 -12.25
N ARG A 162 -0.33 -11.96 -13.02
CA ARG A 162 0.84 -11.19 -13.49
C ARG A 162 1.56 -10.41 -12.40
N TYR A 163 1.09 -10.46 -11.15
CA TYR A 163 1.66 -9.74 -10.01
C TYR A 163 2.85 -10.45 -9.36
N GLN A 164 3.15 -11.69 -9.73
CA GLN A 164 4.24 -12.44 -9.11
C GLN A 164 5.57 -11.66 -9.12
N LEU A 165 6.00 -11.21 -10.31
CA LEU A 165 7.27 -10.47 -10.48
C LEU A 165 7.24 -9.12 -9.75
N TYR A 166 6.07 -8.49 -9.68
CA TYR A 166 5.90 -7.24 -8.95
C TYR A 166 6.16 -7.44 -7.45
N PHE A 167 5.54 -8.45 -6.84
CA PHE A 167 5.74 -8.76 -5.42
C PHE A 167 7.16 -9.24 -5.11
N GLU A 168 7.78 -10.02 -6.00
CA GLU A 168 9.19 -10.42 -5.86
C GLU A 168 10.13 -9.21 -5.88
N LYS A 169 9.87 -8.22 -6.75
CA LYS A 169 10.66 -6.99 -6.82
C LYS A 169 10.53 -6.16 -5.54
N LEU A 170 9.31 -5.96 -5.06
CA LEU A 170 9.09 -5.27 -3.79
C LEU A 170 9.74 -6.00 -2.61
N LEU A 171 9.64 -7.33 -2.58
CA LEU A 171 10.24 -8.12 -1.51
C LEU A 171 11.75 -7.89 -1.43
N LYS A 172 12.45 -7.90 -2.57
CA LYS A 172 13.89 -7.60 -2.65
C LYS A 172 14.19 -6.17 -2.19
N GLU A 173 13.39 -5.20 -2.62
CA GLU A 173 13.56 -3.80 -2.23
C GLU A 173 13.48 -3.62 -0.70
N PHE A 174 12.45 -4.21 -0.07
CA PHE A 174 12.26 -4.10 1.38
C PHE A 174 13.20 -4.99 2.20
N GLN A 175 13.79 -6.05 1.62
CA GLN A 175 14.89 -6.77 2.28
C GLN A 175 16.12 -5.88 2.53
N GLU A 176 16.36 -4.91 1.65
CA GLU A 176 17.47 -3.96 1.80
C GLU A 176 17.11 -2.79 2.71
N LYS A 177 15.89 -2.25 2.58
CA LYS A 177 15.43 -1.07 3.32
C LYS A 177 15.09 -1.35 4.79
N CYS A 178 14.64 -2.55 5.10
CA CYS A 178 14.26 -2.99 6.45
C CYS A 178 15.45 -3.48 7.30
N LYS A 179 16.62 -2.85 7.14
CA LYS A 179 17.81 -3.13 7.94
C LYS A 179 18.05 -1.91 8.82
N PHE A 180 17.49 -1.92 10.02
CA PHE A 180 17.64 -0.86 11.02
C PHE A 180 18.65 -1.29 12.09
#